data_AF-A0A2A4X488-F1
#
_entry.id   AF-A0A2A4X488-F1
#
_cell.length_a   1.000
_cell.length_b   1.000
_cell.length_c   1.000
_cell.angle_alpha   90.00
_cell.angle_beta   90.00
_cell.angle_gamma   90.00
#
_symmetry.space_group_name_H-M   'P 1'
#
loop_
_entity.id
_entity.type
_entity.pdbx_description
1 polymer ?
#
loop_
_entity_poly.entity_id
_entity_poly.type
_entity_poly.pdbx_seq_one_letter_code
_entity_poly.pdbx_strand_id
1 'polypeptide(L)'
;MSGKTYRMSREFITRRLHSLFGLWIVLFLMEHLFTNSQAALLLGENGKGFVKAVNFIKGLPFLPVVEVVLIGVPILFHMVWGVKYLLSSKSNAFSKSKAKPTLRYGRNRAYSWQRIASWVLLVGLILHVGFMRFYRDPVKAQVGNKHAFFIKISMDKGLYAVADKLDARLWSKASIETYGKSLLSSHEEISANIEGDHYSATENLVEEERLDNNYKWAVFEALSHRRIKSGQVVAETKDFGTAELLMVRDTFKSVFNCMLYTVFVLAAVFHGFNGLWTFLITWGVVLKMRSQSRAVNACIALMFVVGFLGLSAIWGTYFFNLKH
;
A
#
# COMPACT_ATOMS: atom_id res chain seq x y z
N MET A 1 -2.86 34.69 -46.21
CA MET A 1 -2.28 33.36 -45.91
C MET A 1 -3.14 32.67 -44.85
N SER A 2 -3.95 31.67 -45.22
CA SER A 2 -4.72 30.88 -44.25
C SER A 2 -3.77 29.90 -43.55
N GLY A 3 -3.35 30.22 -42.32
CA GLY A 3 -2.54 29.30 -41.51
C GLY A 3 -3.32 28.03 -41.22
N LYS A 4 -2.83 26.87 -41.69
CA LYS A 4 -3.40 25.57 -41.31
C LYS A 4 -3.21 25.37 -39.81
N THR A 5 -4.29 25.46 -39.03
CA THR A 5 -4.28 25.03 -37.63
C THR A 5 -4.22 23.51 -37.58
N TYR A 6 -3.03 22.94 -37.34
CA TYR A 6 -2.89 21.52 -37.08
C TYR A 6 -3.43 21.20 -35.68
N ARG A 7 -4.67 20.68 -35.60
CA ARG A 7 -5.21 20.12 -34.36
C ARG A 7 -4.70 18.70 -34.17
N MET A 8 -4.08 18.43 -33.02
CA MET A 8 -3.70 17.07 -32.65
C MET A 8 -4.94 16.19 -32.49
N SER A 9 -4.86 14.93 -32.94
CA SER A 9 -5.97 14.00 -32.79
C SER A 9 -6.16 13.60 -31.32
N ARG A 10 -7.41 13.34 -30.93
CA ARG A 10 -7.74 12.89 -29.56
C ARG A 10 -7.06 11.56 -29.23
N GLU A 11 -6.89 10.69 -30.23
CA GLU A 11 -6.22 9.40 -30.09
C GLU A 11 -4.72 9.58 -29.84
N PHE A 12 -4.09 10.58 -30.44
CA PHE A 12 -2.69 10.90 -30.15
C PHE A 12 -2.55 11.40 -28.71
N ILE A 13 -3.36 12.37 -28.30
CA ILE A 13 -3.32 12.96 -26.95
C ILE A 13 -3.55 11.88 -25.89
N THR A 14 -4.58 11.03 -26.05
CA THR A 14 -4.90 9.97 -25.08
C THR A 14 -3.80 8.91 -24.97
N ARG A 15 -3.16 8.53 -26.08
CA ARG A 15 -1.99 7.63 -26.04
C ARG A 15 -0.81 8.25 -25.32
N ARG A 16 -0.57 9.55 -25.50
CA ARG A 16 0.48 10.28 -24.78
C ARG A 16 0.17 10.38 -23.29
N LEU A 17 -1.04 10.79 -22.91
CA LEU A 17 -1.46 10.84 -21.50
C LEU A 17 -1.37 9.47 -20.81
N HIS A 18 -1.82 8.40 -21.47
CA HIS A 18 -1.70 7.04 -20.93
C HIS A 18 -0.24 6.65 -20.70
N SER A 19 0.65 6.99 -21.64
CA SER A 19 2.09 6.75 -21.51
C SER A 19 2.74 7.58 -20.41
N LEU A 20 2.31 8.84 -20.24
CA LEU A 20 2.84 9.76 -19.22
C LEU A 20 2.43 9.31 -17.81
N PHE A 21 1.15 8.97 -17.61
CA PHE A 21 0.71 8.39 -16.34
C PHE A 21 1.35 7.02 -16.10
N GLY A 22 1.62 6.24 -17.15
CA GLY A 22 2.41 5.02 -17.03
C GLY A 22 3.81 5.27 -16.48
N LEU A 23 4.52 6.30 -16.98
CA LEU A 23 5.81 6.70 -16.42
C LEU A 23 5.67 7.10 -14.94
N TRP A 24 4.66 7.91 -14.62
CA TRP A 24 4.43 8.36 -13.25
C TRP A 24 4.16 7.19 -12.29
N ILE A 25 3.36 6.21 -12.70
CA ILE A 25 3.10 4.99 -11.93
C ILE A 25 4.37 4.17 -11.72
N VAL A 26 5.31 4.15 -12.69
CA VAL A 26 6.60 3.47 -12.51
C VAL A 26 7.45 4.16 -11.44
N LEU A 27 7.45 5.50 -11.38
CA LEU A 27 8.14 6.24 -10.34
C LEU A 27 7.53 5.96 -8.96
N PHE A 28 6.20 5.96 -8.87
CA PHE A 28 5.48 5.54 -7.67
C PHE A 28 5.81 4.08 -7.29
N LEU A 29 5.84 3.15 -8.25
CA LEU A 29 6.18 1.75 -7.99
C LEU A 29 7.60 1.59 -7.41
N MET A 30 8.57 2.38 -7.90
CA MET A 30 9.93 2.38 -7.38
C MET A 30 9.98 2.85 -5.92
N GLU A 31 9.33 3.98 -5.61
CA GLU A 31 9.20 4.47 -4.23
C GLU A 31 8.49 3.45 -3.35
N HIS A 32 7.34 2.94 -3.80
CA HIS A 32 6.51 2.01 -3.07
C HIS A 32 7.28 0.73 -2.71
N LEU A 33 7.97 0.10 -3.67
CA LEU A 33 8.75 -1.11 -3.39
C LEU A 33 10.00 -0.83 -2.57
N PHE A 34 10.63 0.34 -2.72
CA PHE A 34 11.74 0.77 -1.87
C PHE A 34 11.28 0.93 -0.42
N THR A 35 10.22 1.69 -0.16
CA THR A 35 9.66 1.90 1.18
C THR A 35 9.23 0.56 1.80
N ASN A 36 8.51 -0.30 1.06
CA ASN A 36 8.08 -1.61 1.57
C ASN A 36 9.23 -2.57 1.84
N SER A 37 10.32 -2.52 1.06
CA SER A 37 11.48 -3.36 1.31
C SER A 37 12.09 -3.12 2.70
N GLN A 38 11.94 -1.92 3.26
CA GLN A 38 12.41 -1.58 4.60
C GLN A 38 11.69 -2.35 5.72
N ALA A 39 10.55 -2.99 5.45
CA ALA A 39 9.87 -3.85 6.42
C ALA A 39 10.67 -5.12 6.74
N ALA A 40 11.48 -5.57 5.78
CA ALA A 40 12.18 -6.85 5.82
C ALA A 40 13.70 -6.75 5.62
N LEU A 41 14.21 -5.59 5.20
CA LEU A 41 15.60 -5.41 4.84
C LEU A 41 16.52 -5.40 6.06
N LEU A 42 17.60 -6.18 5.91
CA LEU A 42 18.78 -6.37 6.75
C LEU A 42 19.54 -5.09 7.18
N LEU A 43 19.01 -3.89 6.91
CA LEU A 43 19.68 -2.60 7.12
C LEU A 43 18.91 -1.66 8.07
N GLY A 44 17.71 -2.03 8.51
CA GLY A 44 16.91 -1.24 9.44
C GLY A 44 16.79 -1.93 10.79
N GLU A 45 17.02 -1.21 11.88
CA GLU A 45 16.80 -1.64 13.25
C GLU A 45 15.36 -2.17 13.47
N ASN A 46 15.09 -3.43 13.14
CA ASN A 46 13.81 -4.12 13.38
C ASN A 46 12.57 -3.36 12.84
N GLY A 47 12.64 -2.85 11.60
CA GLY A 47 11.49 -2.20 10.94
C GLY A 47 11.32 -0.70 11.23
N LYS A 48 12.19 -0.07 12.05
CA LYS A 48 12.16 1.39 12.29
C LYS A 48 12.25 2.24 11.00
N GLY A 49 13.02 1.78 10.00
CA GLY A 49 13.13 2.46 8.71
C GLY A 49 11.80 2.52 7.97
N PHE A 50 11.05 1.41 7.96
CA PHE A 50 9.70 1.35 7.42
C PHE A 50 8.77 2.28 8.19
N VAL A 51 8.75 2.19 9.52
CA VAL A 51 7.89 3.01 10.38
C VAL A 51 8.13 4.50 10.13
N LYS A 52 9.39 4.94 10.10
CA LYS A 52 9.77 6.33 9.83
C LYS A 52 9.29 6.80 8.45
N ALA A 53 9.51 5.99 7.42
CA ALA A 53 9.11 6.33 6.05
C ALA A 53 7.59 6.44 5.91
N VAL A 54 6.85 5.47 6.47
CA VAL A 54 5.38 5.47 6.42
C VAL A 54 4.80 6.65 7.22
N ASN A 55 5.32 6.92 8.42
CA ASN A 55 4.87 8.07 9.22
C ASN A 55 5.17 9.39 8.52
N PHE A 56 6.32 9.52 7.85
CA PHE A 56 6.63 10.70 7.04
C PHE A 56 5.58 10.91 5.93
N ILE A 57 5.26 9.86 5.16
CA ILE A 57 4.25 9.94 4.10
C ILE A 57 2.87 10.26 4.67
N LYS A 58 2.48 9.62 5.79
CA LYS A 58 1.19 9.87 6.43
C LYS A 58 1.08 11.25 7.08
N GLY A 59 2.21 11.85 7.44
CA GLY A 59 2.27 13.20 8.00
C GLY A 59 2.20 14.33 6.97
N LEU A 60 2.16 14.02 5.66
CA LEU A 60 2.11 15.05 4.62
C LEU A 60 0.81 15.86 4.69
N PRO A 61 0.89 17.19 4.51
CA PRO A 61 -0.30 18.03 4.47
C PRO A 61 -1.15 17.70 3.24
N PHE A 62 -2.48 17.76 3.39
CA PHE A 62 -3.44 17.45 2.33
C PHE A 62 -3.25 16.08 1.68
N LEU A 63 -2.73 15.09 2.44
CA LEU A 63 -2.46 13.75 1.92
C LEU A 63 -3.61 13.14 1.11
N PRO A 64 -4.91 13.24 1.49
CA PRO A 64 -5.99 12.71 0.66
C PRO A 64 -6.04 13.32 -0.75
N VAL A 65 -5.76 14.62 -0.88
CA VAL A 65 -5.70 15.31 -2.19
C VAL A 65 -4.49 14.83 -2.97
N VAL A 66 -3.34 14.71 -2.32
CA VAL A 66 -2.10 14.19 -2.93
C VAL A 66 -2.32 12.76 -3.44
N GLU A 67 -2.93 11.89 -2.65
CA GLU A 67 -3.23 10.50 -3.02
C GLU A 67 -4.19 10.44 -4.22
N VAL A 68 -5.26 11.24 -4.22
CA VAL A 68 -6.23 11.24 -5.34
C VAL A 68 -5.59 11.78 -6.61
N VAL A 69 -4.90 12.92 -6.55
CA VAL A 69 -4.40 13.61 -7.74
C VAL A 69 -3.13 12.97 -8.29
N LEU A 70 -2.19 12.58 -7.43
CA LEU A 70 -0.90 12.02 -7.85
C LEU A 70 -0.91 10.50 -7.98
N ILE A 71 -1.85 9.77 -7.38
CA ILE A 71 -1.86 8.30 -7.45
C ILE A 71 -3.16 7.82 -8.10
N GLY A 72 -4.31 8.18 -7.53
CA GLY A 72 -5.62 7.70 -7.96
C GLY A 72 -5.95 8.05 -9.42
N VAL A 73 -5.84 9.31 -9.81
CA VAL A 73 -6.15 9.79 -11.17
C VAL A 73 -5.19 9.18 -12.22
N PRO A 74 -3.85 9.20 -12.04
CA PRO A 74 -2.93 8.53 -12.95
C PRO A 74 -3.21 7.04 -13.12
N ILE A 75 -3.43 6.31 -12.01
CA ILE A 75 -3.76 4.88 -12.05
C ILE A 75 -5.07 4.66 -12.79
N LEU A 76 -6.13 5.40 -12.47
CA LEU A 76 -7.45 5.22 -13.08
C LEU A 76 -7.39 5.48 -14.59
N PHE A 77 -6.76 6.57 -15.02
CA PHE A 77 -6.63 6.87 -16.44
C PHE A 77 -5.78 5.81 -17.15
N HIS A 78 -4.64 5.43 -16.59
CA HIS A 78 -3.78 4.40 -17.16
C HIS A 78 -4.54 3.06 -17.27
N MET A 79 -5.30 2.68 -16.25
CA MET A 79 -6.10 1.47 -16.22
C MET A 79 -7.22 1.47 -17.27
N VAL A 80 -8.06 2.52 -17.32
CA VAL A 80 -9.22 2.58 -18.23
C VAL A 80 -8.79 2.53 -19.70
N TRP A 81 -7.79 3.33 -20.09
CA TRP A 81 -7.26 3.29 -21.46
C TRP A 81 -6.42 2.05 -21.72
N GLY A 82 -5.72 1.54 -20.70
CA GLY A 82 -4.97 0.30 -20.76
C GLY A 82 -5.86 -0.89 -21.10
N VAL A 83 -7.05 -1.00 -20.50
CA VAL A 83 -8.06 -2.02 -20.82
C VAL A 83 -8.51 -1.91 -22.27
N LYS A 84 -8.79 -0.70 -22.78
CA LYS A 84 -9.11 -0.50 -24.20
C LYS A 84 -7.98 -1.02 -25.10
N TYR A 85 -6.72 -0.75 -24.76
CA TYR A 85 -5.58 -1.24 -25.53
C TYR A 85 -5.41 -2.77 -25.43
N LEU A 86 -5.67 -3.37 -24.26
CA LEU A 86 -5.65 -4.82 -24.07
C LEU A 86 -6.65 -5.53 -24.97
N LEU A 87 -7.90 -5.04 -24.99
CA LEU A 87 -8.98 -5.61 -25.80
C LEU A 87 -8.71 -5.52 -27.31
N SER A 88 -7.95 -4.49 -27.73
CA SER A 88 -7.55 -4.32 -29.14
C SER A 88 -6.23 -5.01 -29.51
N SER A 89 -5.55 -5.64 -28.54
CA SER A 89 -4.19 -6.16 -28.75
C SER A 89 -4.16 -7.45 -29.57
N LYS A 90 -3.17 -7.57 -30.46
CA LYS A 90 -2.87 -8.80 -31.21
C LYS A 90 -1.46 -9.29 -30.88
N SER A 91 -1.33 -10.52 -30.38
CA SER A 91 -0.03 -11.15 -30.16
C SER A 91 0.34 -12.06 -31.32
N ASN A 92 1.61 -12.01 -31.72
CA ASN A 92 2.22 -12.93 -32.70
C ASN A 92 3.48 -13.63 -32.15
N ALA A 93 3.66 -13.63 -30.82
CA ALA A 93 4.83 -14.24 -30.18
C ALA A 93 4.64 -15.72 -29.84
N PHE A 94 3.39 -16.14 -29.62
CA PHE A 94 3.04 -17.48 -29.20
C PHE A 94 1.91 -18.00 -30.10
N SER A 95 2.24 -18.82 -31.10
CA SER A 95 1.25 -19.60 -31.87
C SER A 95 1.77 -21.01 -32.08
N LYS A 96 0.89 -21.99 -31.89
CA LYS A 96 1.12 -23.39 -32.21
C LYS A 96 0.58 -23.78 -33.60
N SER A 97 -0.12 -22.87 -34.27
CA SER A 97 -0.72 -23.11 -35.60
C SER A 97 0.26 -22.76 -36.71
N LYS A 98 0.43 -23.66 -37.69
CA LYS A 98 1.20 -23.42 -38.93
C LYS A 98 0.58 -22.32 -39.80
N ALA A 99 -0.72 -22.03 -39.64
CA ALA A 99 -1.44 -21.01 -40.42
C ALA A 99 -1.22 -19.57 -39.91
N LYS A 100 -0.59 -19.38 -38.74
CA LYS A 100 -0.32 -18.04 -38.17
C LYS A 100 1.18 -17.87 -37.94
N PRO A 101 1.86 -16.98 -38.70
CA PRO A 101 3.30 -16.78 -38.56
C PRO A 101 3.65 -16.30 -37.14
N THR A 102 4.71 -16.87 -36.56
CA THR A 102 5.23 -16.46 -35.25
C THR A 102 6.51 -15.67 -35.41
N LEU A 103 6.63 -14.57 -34.67
CA LEU A 103 7.85 -13.78 -34.61
C LEU A 103 8.56 -14.03 -33.27
N ARG A 104 9.69 -14.74 -33.32
CA ARG A 104 10.44 -15.16 -32.12
C ARG A 104 11.41 -14.09 -31.57
N TYR A 105 11.24 -12.84 -31.97
CA TYR A 105 12.05 -11.72 -31.49
C TYR A 105 11.71 -11.34 -30.04
N GLY A 106 12.72 -10.84 -29.30
CA GLY A 106 12.56 -10.45 -27.90
C GLY A 106 11.47 -9.38 -27.69
N ARG A 107 11.34 -8.41 -28.61
CA ARG A 107 10.32 -7.36 -28.53
C ARG A 107 8.89 -7.89 -28.69
N ASN A 108 8.65 -8.86 -29.57
CA ASN A 108 7.33 -9.48 -29.74
C ASN A 108 6.93 -10.26 -28.50
N ARG A 109 7.88 -10.99 -27.90
CA ARG A 109 7.69 -11.68 -26.62
C ARG A 109 7.40 -10.68 -25.49
N ALA A 110 8.21 -9.64 -25.36
CA ALA A 110 8.03 -8.62 -24.33
C ALA A 110 6.70 -7.86 -24.49
N TYR A 111 6.30 -7.55 -25.73
CA TYR A 111 4.99 -7.01 -26.04
C TYR A 111 3.89 -7.93 -25.49
N SER A 112 3.97 -9.23 -25.77
CA SER A 112 2.93 -10.19 -25.37
C SER A 112 2.89 -10.39 -23.85
N TRP A 113 4.04 -10.56 -23.21
CA TRP A 113 4.15 -10.64 -21.75
C TRP A 113 3.66 -9.38 -21.05
N GLN A 114 3.83 -8.20 -21.65
CA GLN A 114 3.35 -6.96 -21.03
C GLN A 114 1.82 -6.97 -20.91
N ARG A 115 1.11 -7.57 -21.87
CA ARG A 115 -0.36 -7.66 -21.87
C ARG A 115 -0.84 -8.70 -20.88
N ILE A 116 -0.15 -9.85 -20.80
CA ILE A 116 -0.41 -10.87 -19.77
C ILE A 116 -0.22 -10.25 -18.38
N ALA A 117 0.91 -9.56 -18.17
CA ALA A 117 1.18 -8.85 -16.93
C ALA A 117 0.13 -7.78 -16.62
N SER A 118 -0.37 -7.04 -17.62
CA SER A 118 -1.46 -6.07 -17.40
C SER A 118 -2.75 -6.71 -16.89
N TRP A 119 -3.14 -7.88 -17.40
CA TRP A 119 -4.32 -8.59 -16.88
C TRP A 119 -4.12 -9.06 -15.44
N VAL A 120 -2.94 -9.60 -15.15
CA VAL A 120 -2.55 -9.98 -13.78
C VAL A 120 -2.59 -8.76 -12.86
N LEU A 121 -2.08 -7.62 -13.30
CA LEU A 121 -2.06 -6.37 -12.52
C LEU A 121 -3.43 -5.74 -12.37
N LEU A 122 -4.35 -5.89 -13.32
CA LEU A 122 -5.70 -5.38 -13.17
C LEU A 122 -6.38 -6.04 -11.96
N VAL A 123 -6.30 -7.36 -11.87
CA VAL A 123 -6.80 -8.12 -10.73
C VAL A 123 -5.95 -7.85 -9.48
N GLY A 124 -4.63 -7.89 -9.63
CA GLY A 124 -3.68 -7.72 -8.54
C GLY A 124 -3.78 -6.36 -7.87
N LEU A 125 -4.00 -5.28 -8.62
CA LEU A 125 -4.19 -3.93 -8.07
C LEU A 125 -5.49 -3.81 -7.28
N ILE A 126 -6.59 -4.35 -7.79
CA ILE A 126 -7.88 -4.37 -7.09
C ILE A 126 -7.74 -5.15 -5.77
N LEU A 127 -7.13 -6.33 -5.81
CA LEU A 127 -6.91 -7.15 -4.61
C LEU A 127 -5.94 -6.47 -3.64
N HIS A 128 -4.83 -5.93 -4.13
CA HIS A 128 -3.80 -5.30 -3.32
C HIS A 128 -4.32 -4.04 -2.61
N VAL A 129 -4.87 -3.08 -3.37
CA VAL A 129 -5.39 -1.82 -2.81
C VAL A 129 -6.65 -2.09 -2.01
N GLY A 130 -7.57 -2.91 -2.52
CA GLY A 130 -8.78 -3.31 -1.80
C GLY A 130 -8.47 -3.93 -0.43
N PHE A 131 -7.51 -4.86 -0.40
CA PHE A 131 -7.17 -5.56 0.84
C PHE A 131 -6.33 -4.70 1.79
N MET A 132 -5.23 -4.10 1.33
CA MET A 132 -4.30 -3.39 2.21
C MET A 132 -4.82 -2.01 2.60
N ARG A 133 -5.33 -1.22 1.64
CA ARG A 133 -5.71 0.18 1.89
C ARG A 133 -7.10 0.33 2.51
N PHE A 134 -8.03 -0.58 2.22
CA PHE A 134 -9.43 -0.42 2.68
C PHE A 134 -9.84 -1.49 3.68
N TYR A 135 -9.53 -2.76 3.41
CA TYR A 135 -9.91 -3.83 4.31
C TYR A 135 -8.98 -3.94 5.54
N ARG A 136 -7.71 -3.56 5.43
CA ARG A 136 -6.72 -3.69 6.53
C ARG A 136 -6.24 -2.35 7.08
N ASP A 137 -6.89 -1.25 6.74
CA ASP A 137 -6.55 0.08 7.23
C ASP A 137 -6.61 0.14 8.78
N PRO A 138 -5.56 0.64 9.44
CA PRO A 138 -5.56 0.89 10.88
C PRO A 138 -6.65 1.89 11.30
N VAL A 139 -7.41 1.55 12.35
CA VAL A 139 -8.43 2.44 12.91
C VAL A 139 -7.74 3.45 13.84
N LYS A 140 -8.02 4.74 13.69
CA LYS A 140 -7.47 5.79 14.56
C LYS A 140 -8.48 6.18 15.64
N ALA A 141 -8.08 6.13 16.90
CA ALA A 141 -8.77 6.85 17.98
C ALA A 141 -8.03 8.16 18.25
N GLN A 142 -8.73 9.29 18.30
CA GLN A 142 -8.12 10.60 18.57
C GLN A 142 -9.05 11.51 19.34
N VAL A 143 -8.56 12.08 20.44
CA VAL A 143 -9.23 13.15 21.20
C VAL A 143 -8.17 14.16 21.64
N GLY A 144 -8.34 15.42 21.22
CA GLY A 144 -7.31 16.44 21.37
C GLY A 144 -5.98 16.00 20.74
N ASN A 145 -4.92 16.00 21.55
CA ASN A 145 -3.58 15.57 21.14
C ASN A 145 -3.32 14.06 21.34
N LYS A 146 -4.16 13.38 22.14
CA LYS A 146 -4.04 11.94 22.38
C LYS A 146 -4.55 11.17 21.17
N HIS A 147 -3.75 10.23 20.68
CA HIS A 147 -4.16 9.34 19.60
C HIS A 147 -3.47 7.99 19.68
N ALA A 148 -4.13 6.97 19.13
CA ALA A 148 -3.58 5.64 18.94
C ALA A 148 -4.17 5.00 17.68
N PHE A 149 -3.46 4.01 17.14
CA PHE A 149 -3.87 3.25 15.97
C PHE A 149 -4.07 1.78 16.32
N PHE A 150 -5.15 1.21 15.80
CA PHE A 150 -5.62 -0.11 16.14
C PHE A 150 -5.67 -0.99 14.88
N ILE A 151 -4.98 -2.12 14.92
CA ILE A 151 -4.93 -3.07 13.81
C ILE A 151 -5.22 -4.49 14.29
N LYS A 152 -6.15 -5.17 13.60
CA LYS A 152 -6.45 -6.57 13.87
C LYS A 152 -5.38 -7.47 13.26
N ILE A 153 -4.83 -8.38 14.05
CA ILE A 153 -3.79 -9.32 13.62
C ILE A 153 -4.02 -10.71 14.20
N SER A 154 -3.42 -11.72 13.57
CA SER A 154 -3.52 -13.10 14.02
C SER A 154 -2.42 -13.42 15.03
N MET A 155 -2.77 -14.18 16.07
CA MET A 155 -1.83 -14.65 17.08
C MET A 155 -0.83 -15.64 16.48
N ASP A 156 0.43 -15.51 16.86
CA ASP A 156 1.51 -16.43 16.52
C ASP A 156 2.62 -16.35 17.57
N LYS A 157 3.56 -17.30 17.54
CA LYS A 157 4.59 -17.46 18.58
C LYS A 157 5.49 -16.23 18.75
N GLY A 158 5.77 -15.48 17.68
CA GLY A 158 6.65 -14.30 17.72
C GLY A 158 5.92 -12.99 18.01
N LEU A 159 4.59 -12.98 18.04
CA LEU A 159 3.84 -11.72 18.09
C LEU A 159 4.11 -10.92 19.37
N TYR A 160 4.20 -11.57 20.53
CA TYR A 160 4.46 -10.88 21.79
C TYR A 160 5.83 -10.19 21.82
N ALA A 161 6.88 -10.87 21.32
CA ALA A 161 8.23 -10.30 21.27
C ALA A 161 8.32 -9.12 20.30
N VAL A 162 7.63 -9.20 19.16
CA VAL A 162 7.54 -8.07 18.21
C VAL A 162 6.74 -6.91 18.80
N ALA A 163 5.61 -7.21 19.45
CA ALA A 163 4.77 -6.19 20.06
C ALA A 163 5.52 -5.41 21.16
N ASP A 164 6.25 -6.12 22.02
CA ASP A 164 7.10 -5.52 23.05
C ASP A 164 8.20 -4.61 22.45
N LYS A 165 8.92 -5.09 21.42
CA LYS A 165 9.95 -4.32 20.71
C LYS A 165 9.41 -3.05 20.05
N LEU A 166 8.16 -3.08 19.59
CA LEU A 166 7.50 -1.98 18.89
C LEU A 166 6.64 -1.12 19.83
N ASP A 167 6.66 -1.37 21.14
CA ASP A 167 5.83 -0.69 22.14
C ASP A 167 4.33 -0.72 21.76
N ALA A 168 3.89 -1.89 21.28
CA ALA A 168 2.52 -2.16 20.87
C ALA A 168 1.79 -2.99 21.93
N ARG A 169 0.60 -2.54 22.34
CA ARG A 169 -0.23 -3.26 23.32
C ARG A 169 -1.19 -4.20 22.60
N LEU A 170 -1.25 -5.46 23.04
CA LEU A 170 -2.16 -6.46 22.46
C LEU A 170 -3.44 -6.60 23.29
N TRP A 171 -4.57 -6.50 22.61
CA TRP A 171 -5.90 -6.61 23.18
C TRP A 171 -6.56 -7.91 22.74
N SER A 172 -6.83 -8.78 23.71
CA SER A 172 -7.64 -9.97 23.50
C SER A 172 -9.12 -9.63 23.51
N LYS A 173 -9.95 -10.54 22.99
CA LYS A 173 -11.41 -10.39 23.07
C LYS A 173 -11.88 -10.18 24.52
N ALA A 174 -11.35 -10.97 25.46
CA ALA A 174 -11.71 -10.87 26.88
C ALA A 174 -11.29 -9.52 27.49
N SER A 175 -10.08 -9.02 27.16
CA SER A 175 -9.62 -7.74 27.71
C SER A 175 -10.43 -6.56 27.16
N ILE A 176 -10.90 -6.63 25.92
CA ILE A 176 -11.78 -5.60 25.34
C ILE A 176 -13.15 -5.62 26.02
N GLU A 177 -13.73 -6.80 26.26
CA GLU A 177 -15.00 -6.94 26.98
C GLU A 177 -14.89 -6.40 28.42
N THR A 178 -13.82 -6.74 29.13
CA THR A 178 -13.54 -6.22 30.48
C THR A 178 -13.36 -4.70 30.46
N TYR A 179 -12.63 -4.16 29.48
CA TYR A 179 -12.42 -2.73 29.33
C TYR A 179 -13.75 -1.99 29.10
N GLY A 180 -14.59 -2.47 28.18
CA GLY A 180 -15.92 -1.91 27.94
C GLY A 180 -16.82 -1.90 29.17
N LYS A 181 -16.80 -2.99 29.97
CA LYS A 181 -17.55 -3.05 31.25
C LYS A 181 -17.05 -2.02 32.26
N SER A 182 -15.73 -1.87 32.41
CA SER A 182 -15.15 -0.86 33.31
C SER A 182 -15.47 0.58 32.88
N LEU A 183 -15.62 0.79 31.57
CA LEU A 183 -15.97 2.09 31.01
C LEU A 183 -17.42 2.48 31.32
N LEU A 184 -18.33 1.52 31.19
CA LEU A 184 -19.75 1.69 31.52
C LEU A 184 -19.93 1.96 33.01
N SER A 185 -19.30 1.18 33.90
CA SER A 185 -19.41 1.39 35.35
C SER A 185 -18.89 2.76 35.78
N SER A 186 -17.76 3.20 35.21
CA SER A 186 -17.19 4.53 35.49
C SER A 186 -18.13 5.66 35.03
N HIS A 187 -18.82 5.47 33.90
CA HIS A 187 -19.77 6.46 33.38
C HIS A 187 -21.02 6.58 34.26
N GLU A 188 -21.52 5.46 34.79
CA GLU A 188 -22.64 5.42 35.72
C GLU A 188 -22.31 6.11 37.06
N GLU A 189 -21.11 5.86 37.62
CA GLU A 189 -20.64 6.52 38.85
C GLU A 189 -20.49 8.04 38.69
N ILE A 190 -19.93 8.50 37.56
CA ILE A 190 -19.78 9.94 37.29
C ILE A 190 -21.14 10.61 37.10
N SER A 191 -22.06 9.97 36.36
CA SER A 191 -23.39 10.53 36.13
C SER A 191 -24.19 10.67 37.43
N ALA A 192 -24.01 9.75 38.39
CA ALA A 192 -24.64 9.81 39.70
C ALA A 192 -24.06 10.93 40.61
N ASN A 193 -22.79 11.30 40.43
CA ASN A 193 -22.12 12.32 41.25
C ASN A 193 -22.33 13.77 40.75
N ILE A 194 -22.78 13.97 39.50
CA ILE A 194 -22.98 15.32 38.90
C ILE A 194 -24.32 15.96 39.32
N GLU A 195 -25.24 15.22 39.94
CA GLU A 195 -26.49 15.78 40.49
C GLU A 195 -26.30 16.62 41.78
N GLY A 196 -25.07 16.73 42.31
CA GLY A 196 -24.75 17.49 43.52
C GLY A 196 -23.81 18.68 43.29
N ASP A 197 -24.39 19.89 43.31
CA ASP A 197 -23.86 21.25 43.57
C ASP A 197 -22.35 21.64 43.40
N HIS A 198 -22.21 22.90 42.94
CA HIS A 198 -21.10 23.85 42.99
C HIS A 198 -20.07 23.90 41.84
N TYR A 199 -20.21 24.97 41.04
CA TYR A 199 -19.31 25.43 39.98
C TYR A 199 -18.41 26.57 40.50
N SER A 200 -17.09 26.35 40.56
CA SER A 200 -16.03 27.31 40.13
C SER A 200 -14.65 26.86 40.62
N ALA A 201 -13.62 27.21 39.84
CA ALA A 201 -12.18 26.90 39.97
C ALA A 201 -11.66 25.55 39.42
N THR A 202 -12.54 24.62 39.03
CA THR A 202 -12.17 23.27 38.55
C THR A 202 -12.28 23.07 37.03
N GLU A 203 -12.61 24.09 36.24
CA GLU A 203 -12.91 23.95 34.80
C GLU A 203 -11.79 23.25 33.99
N ASN A 204 -10.51 23.57 34.24
CA ASN A 204 -9.41 22.92 33.52
C ASN A 204 -9.24 21.44 33.91
N LEU A 205 -9.44 21.10 35.18
CA LEU A 205 -9.36 19.71 35.66
C LEU A 205 -10.55 18.88 35.16
N VAL A 206 -11.74 19.47 35.17
CA VAL A 206 -12.97 18.88 34.63
C VAL A 206 -12.85 18.66 33.12
N GLU A 207 -12.26 19.63 32.39
CA GLU A 207 -12.05 19.49 30.96
C GLU A 207 -10.98 18.44 30.63
N GLU A 208 -9.88 18.35 31.39
CA GLU A 208 -8.89 17.28 31.24
C GLU A 208 -9.49 15.89 31.50
N GLU A 209 -10.30 15.74 32.56
CA GLU A 209 -11.00 14.50 32.89
C GLU A 209 -12.01 14.13 31.81
N ARG A 210 -12.76 15.10 31.30
CA ARG A 210 -13.70 14.92 30.19
C ARG A 210 -12.98 14.48 28.92
N LEU A 211 -11.86 15.12 28.56
CA LEU A 211 -11.03 14.73 27.42
C LEU A 211 -10.47 13.31 27.58
N ASP A 212 -10.04 12.93 28.79
CA ASP A 212 -9.57 11.58 29.10
C ASP A 212 -10.70 10.54 28.96
N ASN A 213 -11.88 10.82 29.49
CA ASN A 213 -13.05 9.94 29.35
C ASN A 213 -13.49 9.80 27.89
N ASN A 214 -13.55 10.90 27.13
CA ASN A 214 -13.82 10.88 25.70
C ASN A 214 -12.77 10.04 24.95
N TYR A 215 -11.50 10.15 25.32
CA TYR A 215 -10.43 9.35 24.72
C TYR A 215 -10.62 7.86 24.99
N LYS A 216 -10.95 7.46 26.23
CA LYS A 216 -11.24 6.05 26.57
C LYS A 216 -12.40 5.49 25.75
N TRP A 217 -13.47 6.26 25.54
CA TRP A 217 -14.58 5.88 24.66
C TRP A 217 -14.14 5.70 23.20
N ALA A 218 -13.36 6.65 22.67
CA ALA A 218 -12.82 6.53 21.31
C ALA A 218 -11.92 5.30 21.14
N VAL A 219 -11.13 4.93 22.16
CA VAL A 219 -10.33 3.70 22.19
C VAL A 219 -11.23 2.46 22.19
N PHE A 220 -12.27 2.42 23.03
CA PHE A 220 -13.20 1.29 23.06
C PHE A 220 -13.94 1.11 21.73
N GLU A 221 -14.36 2.21 21.09
CA GLU A 221 -14.98 2.19 19.76
C GLU A 221 -14.00 1.62 18.71
N ALA A 222 -12.74 2.09 18.71
CA ALA A 222 -11.72 1.60 17.79
C ALA A 222 -11.40 0.11 17.99
N LEU A 223 -11.32 -0.36 19.24
CA LEU A 223 -11.13 -1.77 19.59
C LEU A 223 -12.31 -2.64 19.14
N SER A 224 -13.53 -2.10 19.20
CA SER A 224 -14.77 -2.81 18.89
C SER A 224 -15.18 -2.68 17.41
N HIS A 225 -14.51 -1.82 16.64
CA HIS A 225 -14.86 -1.51 15.25
C HIS A 225 -14.95 -2.75 14.35
N ARG A 226 -14.14 -3.79 14.61
CA ARG A 226 -14.19 -5.05 13.88
C ARG A 226 -14.21 -6.24 14.83
N ARG A 227 -15.20 -7.12 14.67
CA ARG A 227 -15.27 -8.38 15.43
C ARG A 227 -14.00 -9.21 15.26
N ILE A 228 -13.43 -9.63 16.38
CA ILE A 228 -12.24 -10.46 16.49
C ILE A 228 -12.66 -11.93 16.51
N LYS A 229 -12.00 -12.79 15.70
CA LYS A 229 -12.22 -14.24 15.69
C LYS A 229 -11.32 -14.94 16.71
N SER A 230 -11.57 -16.23 16.97
CA SER A 230 -10.64 -17.05 17.78
C SER A 230 -9.24 -17.03 17.16
N GLY A 231 -8.21 -16.87 17.99
CA GLY A 231 -6.82 -16.74 17.55
C GLY A 231 -6.44 -15.37 16.96
N GLN A 232 -7.27 -14.34 17.11
CA GLN A 232 -6.94 -12.97 16.71
C GLN A 232 -6.90 -12.02 17.92
N VAL A 233 -6.15 -10.94 17.77
CA VAL A 233 -6.07 -9.82 18.73
C VAL A 233 -6.08 -8.49 17.98
N VAL A 234 -6.28 -7.40 18.71
CA VAL A 234 -6.06 -6.05 18.19
C VAL A 234 -4.78 -5.49 18.80
N ALA A 235 -3.86 -5.03 17.96
CA ALA A 235 -2.69 -4.30 18.40
C ALA A 235 -3.00 -2.81 18.43
N GLU A 236 -2.78 -2.19 19.57
CA GLU A 236 -2.75 -0.74 19.79
C GLU A 236 -1.31 -0.25 19.63
N THR A 237 -1.13 0.81 18.85
CA THR A 237 0.17 1.38 18.51
C THR A 237 0.11 2.89 18.60
N LYS A 238 1.24 3.53 18.91
CA LYS A 238 1.34 5.00 19.03
C LYS A 238 1.27 5.70 17.68
N ASP A 239 1.73 5.04 16.62
CA ASP A 239 1.87 5.63 15.29
C ASP A 239 1.38 4.70 14.17
N PHE A 240 1.03 5.29 13.03
CA PHE A 240 0.44 4.59 11.91
C PHE A 240 1.42 3.60 11.25
N GLY A 241 2.70 3.97 11.15
CA GLY A 241 3.74 3.15 10.54
C GLY A 241 3.94 1.83 11.27
N THR A 242 3.87 1.82 12.60
CA THR A 242 3.94 0.60 13.42
C THR A 242 2.74 -0.31 13.17
N ALA A 243 1.53 0.25 13.07
CA ALA A 243 0.33 -0.53 12.72
C ALA A 243 0.45 -1.19 11.33
N GLU A 244 0.93 -0.44 10.33
CA GLU A 244 1.19 -0.95 8.99
C GLU A 244 2.26 -2.04 8.96
N LEU A 245 3.34 -1.89 9.74
CA LEU A 245 4.39 -2.90 9.83
C LEU A 245 3.83 -4.22 10.37
N LEU A 246 2.99 -4.16 11.41
CA LEU A 246 2.30 -5.32 11.96
C LEU A 246 1.33 -5.94 10.97
N MET A 247 0.61 -5.13 10.17
CA MET A 247 -0.27 -5.60 9.10
C MET A 247 0.51 -6.33 8.00
N VAL A 248 1.63 -5.77 7.53
CA VAL A 248 2.51 -6.37 6.52
C VAL A 248 3.05 -7.71 7.03
N ARG A 249 3.56 -7.72 8.26
CA ARG A 249 4.00 -8.94 8.96
C ARG A 249 2.91 -10.00 8.99
N ASP A 250 1.71 -9.64 9.44
CA ASP A 250 0.59 -10.57 9.57
C ASP A 250 0.13 -11.11 8.21
N THR A 251 0.16 -10.29 7.16
CA THR A 251 -0.26 -10.69 5.82
C THR A 251 0.70 -11.69 5.20
N PHE A 252 2.01 -11.48 5.34
CA PHE A 252 3.03 -12.38 4.81
C PHE A 252 3.41 -13.52 5.75
N LYS A 253 2.57 -13.87 6.74
CA LYS A 253 2.62 -15.18 7.42
C LYS A 253 2.20 -16.33 6.52
N SER A 254 1.27 -16.05 5.61
CA SER A 254 0.68 -17.05 4.74
C SER A 254 1.55 -17.24 3.49
N VAL A 255 2.05 -18.46 3.28
CA VAL A 255 2.80 -18.83 2.05
C VAL A 255 1.97 -18.54 0.79
N PHE A 256 0.66 -18.73 0.86
CA PHE A 256 -0.24 -18.39 -0.24
C PHE A 256 -0.17 -16.90 -0.59
N ASN A 257 -0.22 -16.02 0.41
CA ASN A 257 -0.08 -14.58 0.17
C ASN A 257 1.31 -14.25 -0.36
N CYS A 258 2.38 -14.87 0.15
CA CYS A 258 3.73 -14.65 -0.37
C CYS A 258 3.86 -15.00 -1.86
N MET A 259 3.30 -16.14 -2.27
CA MET A 259 3.29 -16.56 -3.68
C MET A 259 2.43 -15.64 -4.54
N LEU A 260 1.23 -15.28 -4.08
CA LEU A 260 0.33 -14.39 -4.80
C LEU A 260 0.97 -13.02 -5.06
N TYR A 261 1.54 -12.42 -4.01
CA TYR A 261 2.21 -11.12 -4.11
C TYR A 261 3.53 -11.19 -4.89
N THR A 262 4.22 -12.33 -4.89
CA THR A 262 5.38 -12.55 -5.78
C THR A 262 4.96 -12.41 -7.24
N VAL A 263 3.83 -13.01 -7.63
CA VAL A 263 3.29 -12.87 -8.99
C VAL A 263 2.93 -11.41 -9.31
N PHE A 264 2.31 -10.68 -8.36
CA PHE A 264 1.98 -9.27 -8.54
C PHE A 264 3.22 -8.39 -8.70
N VAL A 265 4.23 -8.56 -7.83
CA VAL A 265 5.49 -7.81 -7.91
C VAL A 265 6.19 -8.07 -9.24
N LEU A 266 6.34 -9.34 -9.64
CA LEU A 266 7.00 -9.68 -10.91
C LEU A 266 6.25 -9.13 -12.12
N ALA A 267 4.91 -9.20 -12.11
CA ALA A 267 4.09 -8.59 -13.16
C ALA A 267 4.25 -7.06 -13.18
N ALA A 268 4.26 -6.40 -12.01
CA ALA A 268 4.37 -4.95 -11.87
C ALA A 268 5.71 -4.43 -12.41
N VAL A 269 6.82 -5.03 -11.97
CA VAL A 269 8.15 -4.60 -12.43
C VAL A 269 8.34 -4.91 -13.91
N PHE A 270 7.90 -6.08 -14.38
CA PHE A 270 7.98 -6.39 -15.80
C PHE A 270 7.17 -5.40 -16.65
N HIS A 271 5.91 -5.16 -16.30
CA HIS A 271 5.04 -4.22 -17.01
C HIS A 271 5.60 -2.80 -16.98
N GLY A 272 6.01 -2.34 -15.79
CA GLY A 272 6.53 -1.01 -15.55
C GLY A 272 7.81 -0.72 -16.31
N PHE A 273 8.84 -1.56 -16.18
CA PHE A 273 10.15 -1.31 -16.80
C PHE A 273 10.17 -1.58 -18.31
N ASN A 274 9.36 -2.53 -18.81
CA ASN A 274 9.15 -2.65 -20.25
C ASN A 274 8.35 -1.46 -20.82
N GLY A 275 7.44 -0.89 -20.02
CA GLY A 275 6.75 0.37 -20.30
C GLY A 275 7.69 1.57 -20.31
N LEU A 276 8.59 1.68 -19.33
CA LEU A 276 9.62 2.73 -19.24
C LEU A 276 10.52 2.72 -20.47
N TRP A 277 11.00 1.54 -20.87
CA TRP A 277 11.74 1.39 -22.11
C TRP A 277 10.95 1.91 -23.33
N THR A 278 9.68 1.52 -23.44
CA THR A 278 8.80 1.96 -24.53
C THR A 278 8.55 3.48 -24.48
N PHE A 279 8.44 4.07 -23.29
CA PHE A 279 8.32 5.51 -23.10
C PHE A 279 9.55 6.23 -23.66
N LEU A 280 10.76 5.80 -23.26
CA LEU A 280 12.02 6.46 -23.64
C LEU A 280 12.20 6.56 -25.16
N ILE A 281 11.79 5.53 -25.91
CA ILE A 281 11.87 5.54 -27.38
C ILE A 281 10.73 6.34 -28.02
N THR A 282 9.49 6.20 -27.54
CA THR A 282 8.32 6.81 -28.20
C THR A 282 8.22 8.31 -27.94
N TRP A 283 8.78 8.79 -26.84
CA TRP A 283 8.89 10.22 -26.51
C TRP A 283 10.17 10.86 -27.02
N GLY A 284 11.05 10.10 -27.67
CA GLY A 284 12.28 10.62 -28.26
C GLY A 284 13.35 11.01 -27.23
N VAL A 285 13.26 10.54 -25.99
CA VAL A 285 14.33 10.71 -24.98
C VAL A 285 15.59 10.00 -25.45
N VAL A 286 15.43 8.84 -26.11
CA VAL A 286 16.54 8.04 -26.64
C VAL A 286 16.37 7.77 -28.14
N LEU A 287 17.05 8.59 -28.97
CA LEU A 287 16.92 8.53 -30.43
C LEU A 287 17.94 7.60 -31.11
N LYS A 288 19.20 7.59 -30.66
CA LYS A 288 20.29 6.85 -31.33
C LYS A 288 20.20 5.34 -31.03
N MET A 289 20.39 4.48 -32.04
CA MET A 289 20.33 3.01 -31.89
C MET A 289 21.28 2.46 -30.80
N ARG A 290 22.52 2.98 -30.73
CA ARG A 290 23.47 2.61 -29.67
C ARG A 290 22.96 2.98 -28.26
N SER A 291 22.31 4.13 -28.13
CA SER A 291 21.75 4.60 -26.87
C SER A 291 20.50 3.80 -26.50
N GLN A 292 19.67 3.43 -27.48
CA GLN A 292 18.53 2.53 -27.33
C GLN A 292 18.95 1.18 -26.75
N SER A 293 20.02 0.57 -27.27
CA SER A 293 20.58 -0.68 -26.74
C SER A 293 21.04 -0.57 -25.27
N ARG A 294 21.67 0.54 -24.89
CA ARG A 294 22.06 0.76 -23.47
C ARG A 294 20.87 1.01 -22.57
N ALA A 295 19.89 1.79 -23.04
CA ALA A 295 18.71 2.14 -22.27
C ALA A 295 17.82 0.92 -21.97
N VAL A 296 17.71 -0.04 -22.89
CA VAL A 296 16.99 -1.30 -22.58
C VAL A 296 17.73 -2.12 -21.51
N ASN A 297 19.06 -2.19 -21.55
CA ASN A 297 19.85 -2.88 -20.52
C ASN A 297 19.70 -2.20 -19.15
N ALA A 298 19.68 -0.86 -19.12
CA ALA A 298 19.44 -0.09 -17.89
C ALA A 298 18.02 -0.36 -17.33
N CYS A 299 16.99 -0.40 -18.18
CA CYS A 299 15.63 -0.73 -17.75
C CYS A 299 15.54 -2.15 -17.19
N ILE A 300 16.24 -3.11 -17.80
CA ILE A 300 16.31 -4.50 -17.31
C ILE A 300 17.03 -4.56 -15.96
N ALA A 301 18.16 -3.86 -15.80
CA ALA A 301 18.88 -3.81 -14.53
C ALA A 301 18.00 -3.22 -13.41
N LEU A 302 17.35 -2.08 -13.66
CA LEU A 302 16.41 -1.47 -12.72
C LEU A 302 15.24 -2.39 -12.37
N MET A 303 14.70 -3.12 -13.36
CA MET A 303 13.65 -4.11 -13.14
C MET A 303 14.08 -5.19 -12.15
N PHE A 304 15.31 -5.70 -12.24
CA PHE A 304 15.82 -6.69 -11.29
C PHE A 304 16.08 -6.10 -9.91
N VAL A 305 16.65 -4.89 -9.83
CA VAL A 305 16.88 -4.20 -8.55
C VAL A 305 15.57 -3.96 -7.81
N VAL A 306 14.59 -3.36 -8.49
CA VAL A 306 13.29 -3.03 -7.90
C VAL A 306 12.46 -4.29 -7.64
N GLY A 307 12.57 -5.31 -8.51
CA GLY A 307 12.01 -6.63 -8.27
C GLY A 307 12.58 -7.28 -7.00
N PHE A 308 13.90 -7.21 -6.80
CA PHE A 308 14.54 -7.70 -5.59
C PHE A 308 14.03 -6.99 -4.33
N LEU A 309 13.90 -5.64 -4.35
CA LEU A 309 13.33 -4.87 -3.24
C LEU A 309 11.89 -5.31 -2.91
N GLY A 310 11.06 -5.52 -3.93
CA GLY A 310 9.69 -6.01 -3.72
C GLY A 310 9.63 -7.44 -3.17
N LEU A 311 10.48 -8.33 -3.66
CA LEU A 311 10.55 -9.71 -3.15
C LEU A 311 11.16 -9.79 -1.76
N SER A 312 12.12 -8.92 -1.42
CA SER A 312 12.69 -8.86 -0.08
C SER A 312 11.63 -8.46 0.94
N ALA A 313 10.75 -7.50 0.62
CA ALA A 313 9.62 -7.12 1.47
C ALA A 313 8.73 -8.33 1.83
N ILE A 314 8.45 -9.20 0.86
CA ILE A 314 7.58 -10.37 1.04
C ILE A 314 8.32 -11.47 1.82
N TRP A 315 9.40 -11.97 1.24
CA TRP A 315 10.06 -13.18 1.74
C TRP A 315 10.96 -12.90 2.94
N GLY A 316 11.57 -11.72 3.03
CA GLY A 316 12.30 -11.35 4.23
C GLY A 316 11.35 -11.18 5.42
N THR A 317 10.14 -10.64 5.22
CA THR A 317 9.12 -10.64 6.28
C THR A 317 8.74 -12.06 6.71
N TYR A 318 8.52 -12.96 5.75
CA TYR A 318 8.18 -14.37 6.03
C TYR A 318 9.29 -15.10 6.80
N PHE A 319 10.56 -14.93 6.42
CA PHE A 319 11.66 -15.69 7.02
C PHE A 319 12.20 -15.10 8.34
N PHE A 320 12.25 -13.77 8.44
CA PHE A 320 12.94 -13.09 9.54
C PHE A 320 11.99 -12.53 10.60
N ASN A 321 10.85 -11.95 10.22
CA ASN A 321 9.94 -11.26 11.15
C ASN A 321 8.92 -12.20 11.83
N LEU A 322 8.91 -13.50 11.48
CA LEU A 322 8.01 -14.50 12.07
C LEU A 322 8.63 -15.29 13.22
N LYS A 323 9.97 -15.31 13.34
CA LYS A 323 10.69 -16.19 14.29
C LYS A 323 11.07 -15.50 15.61
N HIS A 324 11.07 -14.17 15.66
CA HIS A 324 11.63 -13.37 16.75
C HIS A 324 10.75 -12.19 17.12
#